data_AF-A0A5K1HEL4-F1
#
_entry.id   AF-A0A5K1HEL4-F1
#
_cell.length_a   1.000
_cell.length_b   1.000
_cell.length_c   1.000
_cell.angle_alpha   90.00
_cell.angle_beta   90.00
_cell.angle_gamma   90.00
#
_symmetry.space_group_name_H-M   'P 1'
#
loop_
_entity.id
_entity.type
_entity.pdbx_description
1 polymer ?
#
loop_
_entity_poly.entity_id
_entity_poly.type
_entity_poly.pdbx_seq_one_letter_code
_entity_poly.pdbx_strand_id
1 'polypeptide(L)'
;AFAPNWVGDRIDYRNMSLISRFISEQGKILPRRVNRLTLKQQRLITIAIKQARILSLLPFLNNEKQFERAESISRTTGTRTRKK
;
A
#
# COMPACT_ATOMS: atom_id res chain seq x y z
N ALA A 1 -0.49 -13.33 16.80
CA ALA A 1 0.36 -12.13 16.74
C ALA A 1 1.27 -12.25 15.51
N PHE A 2 1.18 -11.31 14.55
CA PHE A 2 1.99 -11.34 13.31
C PHE A 2 3.36 -10.69 13.53
N ALA A 3 4.14 -11.22 14.48
CA ALA A 3 5.55 -10.88 14.54
C ALA A 3 6.29 -11.95 13.72
N PRO A 4 6.62 -11.70 12.44
CA PRO A 4 7.51 -12.59 11.73
C PRO A 4 8.81 -12.68 12.55
N ASN A 5 9.32 -13.89 12.70
CA ASN A 5 10.66 -14.14 13.18
C ASN A 5 11.65 -13.50 12.21
N TRP A 6 12.08 -12.27 12.51
CA TRP A 6 13.16 -11.58 11.81
C TRP A 6 14.46 -12.32 12.11
N VAL A 7 14.71 -13.42 11.38
CA VAL A 7 15.95 -14.18 11.51
C VAL A 7 17.05 -13.34 10.84
N GLY A 8 17.59 -12.38 11.60
CA GLY A 8 18.58 -11.41 11.14
C GLY A 8 18.00 -10.00 11.09
N ASP A 9 18.50 -9.14 11.98
CA ASP A 9 18.17 -7.71 12.15
C ASP A 9 18.37 -6.82 10.89
N ARG A 10 18.62 -7.41 9.71
CA ARG A 10 18.92 -6.68 8.47
C ARG A 10 17.65 -6.45 7.65
N ILE A 11 16.98 -5.34 7.95
CA ILE A 11 15.88 -4.83 7.14
C ILE A 11 16.47 -3.94 6.04
N ASP A 12 16.67 -4.54 4.87
CA ASP A 12 17.23 -3.85 3.69
C ASP A 12 16.12 -3.39 2.74
N TYR A 13 16.33 -2.24 2.09
CA TYR A 13 15.44 -1.69 1.05
C TYR A 13 15.23 -2.63 -0.17
N ARG A 14 16.12 -3.62 -0.34
CA ARG A 14 16.08 -4.61 -1.41
C ARG A 14 15.01 -5.68 -1.18
N ASN A 15 14.61 -5.92 0.07
CA ASN A 15 13.67 -6.98 0.39
C ASN A 15 12.22 -6.48 0.26
N MET A 16 11.73 -6.42 -0.99
CA MET A 16 10.43 -5.86 -1.32
C MET A 16 9.27 -6.63 -0.68
N SER A 17 9.38 -7.96 -0.51
CA SER A 17 8.31 -8.79 0.07
C SER A 17 8.05 -8.47 1.54
N LEU A 18 9.11 -8.14 2.28
CA LEU A 18 8.97 -7.68 3.67
C LEU A 18 8.44 -6.26 3.71
N ILE A 19 8.99 -5.35 2.91
CA ILE A 19 8.68 -3.92 2.97
C ILE A 19 7.25 -3.64 2.51
N SER A 20 6.77 -4.34 1.47
CA SER A 20 5.42 -4.16 0.93
C SER A 20 4.32 -4.45 1.97
N ARG A 21 4.60 -5.30 2.97
CA ARG A 21 3.66 -5.61 4.04
C ARG A 21 3.44 -4.46 5.03
N PHE A 22 4.36 -3.50 5.07
CA PHE A 22 4.31 -2.36 6.00
C PHE A 22 3.83 -1.06 5.35
N ILE A 23 3.41 -1.13 4.09
CA ILE A 23 2.78 -0.03 3.37
C ILE A 23 1.29 -0.35 3.12
N SER A 24 0.47 0.69 3.06
CA SER A 24 -0.90 0.57 2.59
C SER A 24 -0.94 0.43 1.07
N GLU A 25 -2.09 0.03 0.54
CA GLU A 25 -2.37 -0.01 -0.90
C GLU A 25 -2.11 1.34 -1.59
N GLN A 26 -2.42 2.43 -0.89
CA GLN A 26 -2.15 3.82 -1.30
C GLN A 26 -0.65 4.17 -1.34
N GLY A 27 0.21 3.27 -0.89
CA GLY A 27 1.65 3.47 -0.76
C GLY A 27 2.08 4.20 0.51
N LYS A 28 1.20 4.43 1.51
CA LYS A 28 1.55 5.13 2.77
C LYS A 28 2.18 4.17 3.78
N ILE A 29 3.10 4.64 4.62
CA ILE A 29 3.74 3.82 5.65
C ILE A 29 2.75 3.58 6.80
N LEU A 30 2.52 2.32 7.16
CA LEU A 30 1.62 1.95 8.25
C LEU A 30 2.22 2.33 9.62
N PRO A 31 1.40 2.81 10.57
CA PRO A 31 1.87 3.20 11.89
C PRO A 31 2.24 1.96 12.72
N ARG A 32 3.21 2.12 13.63
CA ARG A 32 3.73 1.05 14.50
C ARG A 32 2.65 0.27 15.26
N ARG A 33 1.57 0.95 15.68
CA ARG A 33 0.46 0.35 16.45
C ARG A 33 -0.25 -0.74 15.65
N VAL A 34 -0.34 -0.59 14.33
CA VAL A 34 -0.96 -1.55 13.41
C VAL A 34 -0.04 -2.76 13.23
N ASN A 35 1.24 -2.50 12.95
CA ASN A 35 2.23 -3.54 12.67
C ASN A 35 2.70 -4.30 13.93
N ARG A 36 2.40 -3.78 15.13
CA ARG A 36 2.83 -4.31 16.44
C ARG A 36 4.34 -4.57 16.53
N LEU A 37 5.13 -3.63 16.02
CA LEU A 37 6.59 -3.69 16.02
C LEU A 37 7.21 -2.94 17.20
N THR A 38 8.47 -3.26 17.50
CA THR A 38 9.31 -2.45 18.39
C THR A 38 9.64 -1.10 17.73
N LEU A 39 10.02 -0.11 18.55
CA LEU A 39 10.40 1.21 18.02
C LEU A 39 11.64 1.14 17.12
N LYS A 40 12.62 0.31 17.48
CA LYS A 40 13.85 0.09 16.70
C LYS A 40 13.53 -0.46 15.31
N GLN A 41 12.70 -1.51 15.25
CA GLN A 41 12.28 -2.12 13.97
C GLN A 41 11.51 -1.13 13.10
N GLN A 42 10.56 -0.38 13.67
CA GLN A 42 9.80 0.61 12.90
C GLN A 42 10.72 1.67 12.28
N ARG A 43 11.75 2.14 13.00
CA ARG A 43 12.74 3.10 12.48
C ARG A 43 13.52 2.51 11.30
N LEU A 44 13.99 1.27 11.43
CA LEU A 44 14.72 0.57 10.36
C LEU A 44 13.86 0.39 9.11
N ILE A 45 12.61 -0.08 9.26
CA ILE A 45 11.65 -0.22 8.16
C ILE A 45 11.38 1.13 7.49
N THR A 46 11.22 2.20 8.29
CA THR A 46 10.95 3.54 7.74
C THR A 46 12.12 4.03 6.88
N ILE A 47 13.37 3.78 7.31
CA ILE A 47 14.56 4.12 6.53
C ILE A 47 14.61 3.31 5.24
N ALA A 48 14.38 1.99 5.33
CA ALA A 48 14.38 1.10 4.17
C ALA A 48 13.30 1.48 3.13
N ILE A 49 12.07 1.81 3.57
CA ILE A 49 11.00 2.27 2.68
C ILE A 49 11.40 3.58 1.98
N LYS A 50 11.99 4.53 2.71
CA LYS A 50 12.42 5.81 2.13
C LYS A 50 13.51 5.61 1.07
N GLN A 51 14.48 4.74 1.34
CA GLN A 51 15.52 4.37 0.37
C GLN A 51 14.90 3.72 -0.87
N ALA A 52 14.00 2.75 -0.69
CA ALA A 52 13.31 2.09 -1.80
C ALA A 52 12.51 3.07 -2.68
N ARG A 53 11.88 4.09 -2.07
CA ARG A 53 11.17 5.14 -2.82
C ARG A 53 12.09 6.05 -3.62
N ILE A 54 13.25 6.42 -3.07
CA ILE A 54 14.25 7.21 -3.80
C ILE A 54 14.77 6.45 -5.02
N LEU A 55 14.90 5.13 -4.89
CA LEU A 55 15.30 4.23 -5.97
C LEU A 55 14.14 3.82 -6.90
N SER A 56 12.98 4.45 -6.77
CA SER A 56 11.77 4.14 -7.57
C SER A 56 11.27 2.69 -7.48
N LEU A 57 11.69 1.91 -6.46
CA LEU A 57 11.19 0.56 -6.20
C LEU A 57 9.77 0.58 -5.60
N LEU A 58 9.43 1.67 -4.91
CA LEU A 58 8.11 1.88 -4.32
C LEU A 58 7.55 3.25 -4.70
N PRO A 59 6.24 3.34 -5.00
CA PRO A 59 5.58 4.60 -5.29
C PRO A 59 5.41 5.45 -4.02
N PHE A 60 5.41 6.77 -4.20
CA PHE A 60 5.08 7.71 -3.12
C PHE A 60 3.57 7.80 -2.87
N LEU A 61 2.78 7.67 -3.94
CA LEU A 61 1.32 7.75 -3.95
C LEU A 61 0.78 6.79 -5.01
N ASN A 62 -0.14 5.91 -4.62
CA ASN A 62 -0.93 5.12 -5.56
C ASN A 62 -2.30 5.78 -5.74
N ASN A 63 -2.56 6.23 -6.96
CA ASN A 63 -3.83 6.87 -7.32
C ASN A 63 -4.87 5.79 -7.63
N GLU A 64 -5.55 5.29 -6.59
CA GLU A 64 -6.65 4.31 -6.71
C GLU A 64 -7.78 4.80 -7.64
N LYS A 65 -7.92 6.13 -7.83
CA LYS A 65 -8.96 6.78 -8.63
C LYS A 65 -8.94 6.50 -10.14
N GLN A 66 -7.98 5.73 -10.64
CA GLN A 66 -7.93 5.38 -12.07
C GLN A 66 -8.81 4.16 -12.42
N PHE A 67 -9.10 3.27 -11.47
CA PHE A 67 -9.88 2.06 -11.75
C PHE A 67 -11.39 2.31 -11.79
N GLU A 68 -11.92 3.24 -10.98
CA GLU A 68 -13.34 3.58 -10.93
C GLU A 68 -13.87 4.26 -12.22
N ARG A 69 -12.99 4.89 -13.01
CA ARG A 69 -13.40 5.54 -14.28
C ARG A 69 -13.65 4.52 -15.39
N ALA A 70 -13.05 3.34 -15.35
CA ALA A 70 -13.17 2.34 -16.41
C ALA A 70 -14.52 1.60 -16.38
N GLU A 71 -15.10 1.37 -15.19
CA GLU A 71 -16.35 0.60 -15.05
C GLU A 71 -17.63 1.44 -15.20
N SER A 72 -17.53 2.76 -15.24
CA SER A 72 -18.71 3.64 -15.33
C SER A 72 -19.29 3.81 -16.75
N ILE A 73 -18.69 3.18 -17.77
CA ILE A 73 -19.08 3.33 -19.19
C ILE A 73 -20.24 2.39 -19.61
N SER A 74 -20.71 1.47 -18.75
CA SER A 74 -21.72 0.46 -19.13
C SER A 74 -23.13 0.66 -18.55
N ARG A 75 -23.52 1.85 -18.04
CA ARG A 75 -24.92 2.11 -17.69
C ARG A 75 -25.75 2.44 -18.93
N THR A 76 -26.20 1.40 -19.62
CA THR A 76 -27.17 1.47 -20.72
C THR A 76 -28.48 2.13 -20.29
N THR A 77 -28.94 3.06 -21.12
CA THR A 77 -30.20 3.80 -21.05
C THR A 77 -31.43 2.89 -21.02
N GLY A 78 -32.17 2.91 -19.91
CA GLY A 78 -33.53 2.37 -19.84
C GLY A 78 -34.56 3.45 -20.11
N THR A 79 -35.22 3.41 -21.28
CA THR A 79 -36.35 4.26 -21.64
C THR A 79 -37.52 4.06 -20.65
N ARG A 80 -37.87 5.09 -19.88
CA ARG A 80 -39.06 5.07 -19.02
C ARG A 80 -40.27 5.49 -19.85
N THR A 81 -41.09 4.51 -20.23
CA THR A 81 -42.35 4.71 -20.95
C THR A 81 -43.34 5.49 -20.10
N ARG A 82 -43.83 6.61 -20.65
CA ARG A 82 -44.91 7.45 -20.12
C ARG A 82 -46.25 6.75 -20.39
N LYS A 83 -46.98 6.33 -19.35
CA LYS A 83 -48.40 5.96 -19.47
C LYS A 83 -49.29 7.15 -19.10
N LYS A 84 -50.32 7.33 -19.92
CA LYS A 84 -51.46 8.26 -19.76
C LYS A 84 -52.34 7.83 -18.60
#